data_AF-A0A1I4MS27-F1
#
_entry.id   AF-A0A1I4MS27-F1
#
_cell.length_a   1.000
_cell.length_b   1.000
_cell.length_c   1.000
_cell.angle_alpha   90.00
_cell.angle_beta   90.00
_cell.angle_gamma   90.00
#
_symmetry.space_group_name_H-M   'P 1'
#
loop_
_entity.id
_entity.type
_entity.pdbx_description
1 polymer ?
#
loop_
_entity_poly.entity_id
_entity_poly.type
_entity_poly.pdbx_seq_one_letter_code
_entity_poly.pdbx_strand_id
1 'polypeptide(L)'
;MSDLILQQILTELKEIKVEQVNTTQRFDRLENRFDALEIRFDTLENRFDALEGRFDGLEQKVESNSKDISDIKVIMATLATKEDVKEIPFIRQAVLEINERLKQNETGIGNHAEAIIDHGHQFNIVNKRIFALESDVDRLKNK
;
A
#
# COMPACT_ATOMS: atom_id res chain seq x y z
N MET A 1 -56.39 76.03 -45.28
CA MET A 1 -56.53 74.57 -45.05
C MET A 1 -55.37 73.78 -45.63
N SER A 2 -55.03 73.91 -46.92
CA SER A 2 -53.92 73.16 -47.54
C SER A 2 -52.57 73.34 -46.85
N ASP A 3 -52.23 74.56 -46.46
CA ASP A 3 -50.90 74.87 -45.90
C ASP A 3 -50.73 74.33 -44.47
N LEU A 4 -51.83 74.29 -43.69
CA LEU A 4 -51.86 73.71 -42.35
C LEU A 4 -51.62 72.19 -42.39
N ILE A 5 -52.23 71.50 -43.36
CA ILE A 5 -52.04 70.07 -43.57
C ILE A 5 -50.59 69.78 -43.97
N LEU A 6 -50.01 70.59 -44.87
CA LEU A 6 -48.62 70.42 -45.28
C LEU A 6 -47.63 70.62 -44.12
N GLN A 7 -47.84 71.64 -43.27
CA GLN A 7 -47.03 71.87 -42.08
C GLN A 7 -47.14 70.73 -41.07
N GLN A 8 -48.33 70.14 -40.91
CA GLN A 8 -48.54 69.00 -40.03
C GLN A 8 -47.80 67.75 -40.55
N ILE A 9 -47.90 67.46 -41.85
CA ILE A 9 -47.16 66.36 -42.49
C ILE A 9 -45.64 66.55 -42.33
N LEU A 10 -45.13 67.77 -42.53
CA LEU A 10 -43.69 68.05 -42.36
C LEU A 10 -43.23 67.87 -40.90
N THR A 11 -44.11 68.13 -39.93
CA THR A 11 -43.83 67.90 -38.52
C THR A 11 -43.74 66.41 -38.23
N GLU A 12 -44.75 65.63 -38.62
CA GLU A 12 -44.75 64.17 -38.42
C GLU A 12 -43.57 63.48 -39.12
N LEU A 13 -43.21 63.90 -40.34
CA LEU A 13 -42.03 63.35 -41.04
C LEU A 13 -40.72 63.62 -40.28
N LYS A 14 -40.59 64.77 -39.61
CA LYS A 14 -39.42 65.06 -38.77
C LYS A 14 -39.40 64.17 -37.54
N GLU A 15 -40.54 63.96 -36.89
CA GLU A 15 -40.67 63.07 -35.73
C GLU A 15 -40.33 61.62 -36.09
N ILE A 16 -40.89 61.11 -37.19
CA ILE A 16 -40.58 59.77 -37.73
C ILE A 16 -39.09 59.62 -38.01
N LYS A 17 -38.44 60.64 -38.59
CA LYS A 17 -36.99 60.60 -38.84
C LYS A 17 -36.18 60.50 -37.55
N VAL A 18 -36.61 61.19 -36.49
CA VAL A 18 -35.96 61.11 -35.17
C VAL A 18 -36.14 59.72 -34.55
N GLU A 19 -37.34 59.15 -34.61
CA GLU A 19 -37.63 57.80 -34.12
C GLU A 19 -36.86 56.72 -34.90
N GLN A 20 -36.70 56.89 -36.21
CA GLN A 20 -35.90 56.00 -37.05
C GLN A 20 -34.44 56.00 -36.62
N VAL A 21 -33.85 57.19 -36.39
CA VAL A 21 -32.46 57.31 -35.91
C VAL A 21 -32.29 56.67 -34.53
N ASN A 22 -33.24 56.87 -33.62
CA ASN A 22 -33.21 56.22 -32.30
C ASN A 22 -33.28 54.70 -32.43
N THR A 23 -34.15 54.19 -33.31
CA THR A 23 -34.29 52.77 -33.59
C THR A 23 -33.00 52.16 -34.13
N THR A 24 -32.34 52.81 -35.10
CA THR A 24 -31.02 52.39 -35.60
C THR A 24 -29.99 52.32 -34.47
N GLN A 25 -29.90 53.35 -33.63
CA GLN A 25 -28.97 53.36 -32.49
C GLN A 25 -29.25 52.23 -31.49
N ARG A 26 -30.51 51.82 -31.31
CA ARG A 26 -30.87 50.68 -30.48
C ARG A 26 -30.46 49.35 -31.12
N PHE A 27 -30.56 49.23 -32.45
CA PHE A 27 -30.07 48.06 -33.18
C PHE A 27 -28.55 47.94 -33.10
N ASP A 28 -27.81 49.03 -33.31
CA ASP A 28 -26.34 49.03 -33.18
C ASP A 28 -25.91 48.56 -31.77
N ARG A 29 -26.62 49.01 -30.72
CA ARG A 29 -26.38 48.55 -29.33
C ARG A 29 -26.72 47.08 -29.13
N LEU A 30 -27.72 46.54 -29.83
CA LEU A 30 -28.05 45.12 -29.76
C LEU A 30 -27.00 44.27 -30.46
N GLU A 31 -26.53 44.68 -31.64
CA GLU A 31 -25.44 44.01 -32.37
C GLU A 31 -24.19 43.89 -31.50
N ASN A 32 -23.73 45.01 -30.92
CA ASN A 32 -22.59 45.00 -29.98
C ASN A 32 -22.78 44.04 -28.79
N ARG A 33 -24.02 43.88 -28.31
CA ARG A 33 -24.32 42.93 -27.22
C ARG A 33 -24.31 41.48 -27.70
N PHE A 34 -24.71 41.23 -28.94
CA PHE A 34 -24.63 39.91 -29.55
C PHE A 34 -23.18 39.49 -29.80
N ASP A 35 -22.34 40.37 -30.31
CA ASP A 35 -20.90 40.12 -30.48
C ASP A 35 -20.24 39.77 -29.12
N ALA A 36 -20.59 40.52 -28.07
CA ALA A 36 -20.11 40.25 -26.72
C ALA A 36 -20.63 38.92 -26.15
N LEU A 37 -21.81 38.46 -26.56
CA LEU A 37 -22.34 37.15 -26.17
C LEU A 37 -21.62 36.02 -26.92
N GLU A 38 -21.35 36.18 -28.21
CA GLU A 38 -20.62 35.21 -29.03
C GLU A 38 -19.25 34.91 -28.41
N ILE A 39 -18.46 35.95 -28.09
CA ILE A 39 -17.16 35.82 -27.42
C ILE A 39 -17.27 35.08 -26.07
N ARG A 40 -18.36 35.32 -25.33
CA ARG A 40 -18.60 34.63 -24.04
C ARG A 40 -18.95 33.17 -24.25
N PHE A 41 -19.66 32.82 -25.31
CA PHE A 41 -19.95 31.44 -25.66
C PHE A 41 -18.69 30.70 -26.09
N ASP A 42 -17.84 31.30 -26.93
CA ASP A 42 -16.53 30.74 -27.29
C ASP A 42 -15.67 30.46 -26.04
N THR A 43 -15.68 31.40 -25.08
CA THR A 43 -14.97 31.22 -23.81
C THR A 43 -15.55 30.06 -22.98
N LEU A 44 -16.86 29.87 -23.00
CA LEU A 44 -17.51 28.76 -22.30
C LEU A 44 -17.17 27.42 -22.94
N GLU A 45 -17.20 27.31 -24.27
CA GLU A 45 -16.82 26.11 -25.01
C GLU A 45 -15.40 25.67 -24.65
N ASN A 46 -14.43 26.59 -24.72
CA ASN A 46 -13.04 26.30 -24.31
C ASN A 46 -12.92 25.82 -22.84
N ARG A 47 -13.79 26.32 -21.94
CA ARG A 47 -13.81 25.87 -20.54
C ARG A 47 -14.42 24.48 -20.40
N PHE A 48 -15.40 24.12 -21.23
CA PHE A 48 -15.98 22.78 -21.25
C PHE A 48 -14.98 21.76 -21.78
N ASP A 49 -14.26 22.06 -22.86
CA ASP A 49 -13.18 21.19 -23.37
C ASP A 49 -12.10 20.94 -22.32
N ALA A 50 -11.71 21.98 -21.59
CA ALA A 50 -10.74 21.85 -20.49
C ALA A 50 -11.29 21.02 -19.31
N LEU A 51 -12.61 21.03 -19.07
CA LEU A 51 -13.23 20.19 -18.06
C LEU A 51 -13.27 18.73 -18.51
N GLU A 52 -13.63 18.46 -19.76
CA GLU A 52 -13.62 17.10 -20.34
C GLU A 52 -12.23 16.46 -20.20
N GLY A 53 -11.17 17.16 -20.60
CA GLY A 53 -9.80 16.64 -20.45
C GLY A 53 -9.39 16.39 -18.99
N ARG A 54 -9.93 17.16 -18.04
CA ARG A 54 -9.72 16.91 -16.60
C ARG A 54 -10.49 15.69 -16.10
N PHE A 55 -11.68 15.43 -16.63
CA PHE A 55 -12.46 14.23 -16.32
C PHE A 55 -11.79 12.98 -16.86
N ASP A 56 -11.31 12.99 -18.11
CA ASP A 56 -10.54 11.88 -18.69
C ASP A 56 -9.31 11.54 -17.82
N GLY A 57 -8.59 12.57 -17.36
CA GLY A 57 -7.45 12.40 -16.46
C GLY A 57 -7.82 11.85 -15.08
N LEU A 58 -9.03 12.12 -14.58
CA LEU A 58 -9.52 11.54 -13.33
C LEU A 58 -9.94 10.08 -13.52
N GLU A 59 -10.60 9.75 -14.63
CA GLU A 59 -10.98 8.36 -14.97
C GLU A 59 -9.76 7.45 -15.04
N GLN A 60 -8.70 7.88 -15.73
CA GLN A 60 -7.44 7.12 -15.80
C GLN A 60 -6.80 6.89 -14.43
N LYS A 61 -6.83 7.90 -13.54
CA LYS A 61 -6.30 7.77 -12.18
C LYS A 61 -7.13 6.80 -11.34
N VAL A 62 -8.46 6.85 -11.46
CA VAL A 62 -9.35 5.92 -10.76
C VAL A 62 -9.12 4.49 -11.23
N GLU A 63 -8.96 4.28 -12.54
CA GLU A 63 -8.65 2.97 -13.10
C GLU A 63 -7.30 2.43 -12.60
N SER A 64 -6.25 3.27 -12.60
CA SER A 64 -4.94 2.90 -12.05
C SER A 64 -5.04 2.53 -10.57
N ASN A 65 -5.73 3.34 -9.77
CA ASN A 65 -5.91 3.06 -8.35
C ASN A 65 -6.73 1.77 -8.12
N SER A 66 -7.73 1.49 -8.96
CA SER A 66 -8.52 0.26 -8.91
C SER A 66 -7.65 -0.98 -9.16
N LYS A 67 -6.73 -0.88 -10.13
CA LYS A 67 -5.74 -1.91 -10.40
C LYS A 67 -4.79 -2.12 -9.22
N ASP A 68 -4.21 -1.04 -8.67
CA ASP A 68 -3.31 -1.12 -7.53
C ASP A 68 -4.01 -1.75 -6.31
N ILE A 69 -5.27 -1.39 -6.04
CA ILE A 69 -6.08 -2.00 -4.98
C ILE A 69 -6.31 -3.49 -5.22
N SER A 70 -6.49 -3.90 -6.48
CA SER A 70 -6.67 -5.31 -6.84
C SER A 70 -5.39 -6.10 -6.61
N ASP A 71 -4.24 -5.55 -6.98
CA ASP A 71 -2.93 -6.16 -6.74
C ASP A 71 -2.63 -6.27 -5.23
N ILE A 72 -2.95 -5.23 -4.45
CA ILE A 72 -2.84 -5.25 -2.99
C ILE A 72 -3.70 -6.37 -2.39
N LYS A 73 -4.94 -6.56 -2.85
CA LYS A 73 -5.81 -7.64 -2.35
C LYS A 73 -5.20 -9.02 -2.59
N VAL A 74 -4.58 -9.24 -3.75
CA VAL A 74 -3.89 -10.51 -4.07
C VAL A 74 -2.71 -10.73 -3.12
N ILE A 75 -1.87 -9.70 -2.91
CA ILE A 75 -0.74 -9.78 -1.98
C ILE A 75 -1.22 -10.02 -0.55
N MET A 76 -2.29 -9.36 -0.11
CA MET A 76 -2.85 -9.56 1.23
C MET A 76 -3.34 -11.00 1.46
N ALA A 77 -3.81 -11.69 0.40
CA ALA A 77 -4.21 -13.08 0.50
C ALA A 77 -3.04 -14.06 0.73
N THR A 78 -1.79 -13.64 0.46
CA THR A 78 -0.60 -14.47 0.68
C THR A 78 0.13 -14.16 1.99
N LEU A 79 -0.23 -13.07 2.67
CA LEU A 79 0.35 -12.72 3.97
C LEU A 79 -0.19 -13.60 5.09
N ALA A 80 0.63 -13.78 6.14
CA ALA A 80 0.23 -14.47 7.35
C ALA A 80 -1.03 -13.81 7.93
N THR A 81 -2.05 -14.62 8.15
CA THR A 81 -3.31 -14.18 8.73
C THR A 81 -3.14 -13.94 10.22
N LYS A 82 -4.11 -13.25 10.82
CA LYS A 82 -4.17 -13.12 12.28
C LYS A 82 -4.23 -14.47 12.97
N GLU A 83 -4.77 -15.51 12.32
CA GLU A 83 -4.80 -16.86 12.88
C GLU A 83 -3.41 -17.50 12.87
N ASP A 84 -2.68 -17.38 11.76
CA ASP A 84 -1.32 -17.90 11.64
C ASP A 84 -0.36 -17.30 12.69
N VAL A 85 -0.56 -16.03 13.03
CA VAL A 85 0.27 -15.31 14.01
C VAL A 85 -0.06 -15.66 15.47
N LYS A 86 -1.29 -16.14 15.76
CA LYS A 86 -1.70 -16.46 17.14
C LYS A 86 -0.88 -17.58 17.77
N GLU A 87 -0.34 -18.48 16.98
CA GLU A 87 0.44 -19.63 17.46
C GLU A 87 1.91 -19.29 17.76
N ILE A 88 2.42 -18.15 17.28
CA ILE A 88 3.83 -17.76 17.44
C ILE A 88 4.29 -17.75 18.92
N PRO A 89 3.52 -17.21 19.90
CA PRO A 89 3.92 -17.25 21.30
C PRO A 89 4.07 -18.67 21.86
N PHE A 90 3.18 -19.59 21.47
CA PHE A 90 3.23 -20.99 21.92
C PHE A 90 4.41 -21.72 21.30
N ILE A 91 4.66 -21.51 20.00
CA ILE A 91 5.84 -22.05 19.30
C ILE A 91 7.11 -21.51 19.95
N ARG A 92 7.17 -20.20 20.24
CA ARG A 92 8.32 -19.58 20.93
C ARG A 92 8.55 -20.23 22.30
N GLN A 93 7.50 -20.49 23.05
CA GLN A 93 7.58 -21.14 24.35
C GLN A 93 8.09 -22.58 24.24
N ALA A 94 7.55 -23.36 23.31
CA ALA A 94 8.00 -24.73 23.05
C ALA A 94 9.48 -24.78 22.66
N VAL A 95 9.95 -23.86 21.81
CA VAL A 95 11.37 -23.75 21.43
C VAL A 95 12.27 -23.45 22.64
N LEU A 96 11.85 -22.55 23.54
CA LEU A 96 12.62 -22.25 24.76
C LEU A 96 12.74 -23.48 25.67
N GLU A 97 11.65 -24.23 25.86
CA GLU A 97 11.66 -25.45 26.67
C GLU A 97 12.53 -26.55 26.07
N ILE A 98 12.49 -26.72 24.75
CA ILE A 98 13.36 -27.67 24.04
C ILE A 98 14.83 -27.29 24.23
N ASN A 99 15.18 -26.00 24.09
CA ASN A 99 16.54 -25.52 24.27
C ASN A 99 17.06 -25.77 25.70
N GLU A 100 16.24 -25.56 26.73
CA GLU A 100 16.62 -25.86 28.11
C GLU A 100 16.83 -27.36 28.33
N ARG A 101 15.96 -28.22 27.78
CA ARG A 101 16.14 -29.68 27.85
C ARG A 101 17.41 -30.13 27.11
N LEU A 102 17.72 -29.56 25.96
CA LEU A 102 18.95 -29.85 25.21
C LEU A 102 20.19 -29.52 26.04
N LYS A 103 20.21 -28.33 26.67
CA LYS A 103 21.32 -27.91 27.55
C LYS A 103 21.49 -28.85 28.76
N GLN A 104 20.39 -29.33 29.33
CA GLN A 104 20.42 -30.32 30.40
C GLN A 104 20.99 -31.65 29.93
N ASN A 105 20.59 -32.13 28.74
CA ASN A 105 21.13 -33.35 28.15
C ASN A 105 22.62 -33.24 27.84
N GLU A 106 23.09 -32.13 27.28
CA GLU A 106 24.51 -31.87 27.01
C GLU A 106 25.34 -31.95 28.30
N THR A 107 24.85 -31.31 29.36
CA THR A 107 25.50 -31.36 30.69
C THR A 107 25.49 -32.79 31.24
N GLY A 108 24.37 -33.50 31.12
CA GLY A 108 24.23 -34.89 31.55
C GLY A 108 25.21 -35.81 30.83
N ILE A 109 25.33 -35.69 29.51
CA ILE A 109 26.27 -36.46 28.68
C ILE A 109 27.71 -36.18 29.13
N GLY A 110 28.06 -34.92 29.40
CA GLY A 110 29.38 -34.56 29.93
C GLY A 110 29.72 -35.31 31.22
N ASN A 111 28.80 -35.30 32.19
CA ASN A 111 28.98 -36.01 33.46
C ASN A 111 29.10 -37.53 33.29
N HIS A 112 28.30 -38.13 32.39
CA HIS A 112 28.40 -39.57 32.11
C HIS A 112 29.71 -39.92 31.41
N ALA A 113 30.21 -39.07 30.52
CA ALA A 113 31.50 -39.26 29.87
C ALA A 113 32.64 -39.25 30.90
N GLU A 114 32.61 -38.32 31.86
CA GLU A 114 33.57 -38.25 32.97
C GLU A 114 33.53 -39.52 33.83
N ALA A 115 32.33 -39.98 34.21
CA ALA A 115 32.16 -41.22 34.97
C ALA A 115 32.68 -42.47 34.22
N ILE A 116 32.51 -42.53 32.89
CA ILE A 116 33.05 -43.62 32.06
C ILE A 116 34.59 -43.61 32.07
N ILE A 117 35.20 -42.42 31.99
CA ILE A 117 36.66 -42.27 32.05
C ILE A 117 37.18 -42.76 33.40
N ASP A 118 36.54 -42.34 34.50
CA ASP A 118 36.91 -42.77 35.86
C ASP A 118 36.78 -44.29 36.06
N HIS A 119 35.67 -44.89 35.62
CA HIS A 119 35.52 -46.34 35.64
C HIS A 119 36.60 -47.02 34.80
N GLY A 120 36.95 -46.49 33.63
CA GLY A 120 38.06 -46.99 32.82
C GLY A 120 39.39 -47.01 33.59
N HIS A 121 39.68 -45.97 34.37
CA HIS A 121 40.83 -45.94 35.26
C HIS A 121 40.76 -47.01 36.36
N GLN A 122 39.60 -47.18 37.01
CA GLN A 122 39.41 -48.21 38.04
C GLN A 122 39.58 -49.63 37.49
N PHE A 123 39.00 -49.94 36.32
CA PHE A 123 39.17 -51.24 35.65
C PHE A 123 40.64 -51.54 35.37
N ASN A 124 41.41 -50.57 34.90
CA ASN A 124 42.86 -50.74 34.68
C ASN A 124 43.62 -51.06 35.97
N ILE A 125 43.24 -50.46 37.10
CA ILE A 125 43.84 -50.76 38.41
C ILE A 125 43.49 -52.19 38.83
N VAL A 126 42.22 -52.60 38.71
CA VAL A 126 41.78 -53.95 39.04
C VAL A 126 42.49 -55.00 38.18
N ASN A 127 42.60 -54.78 36.87
CA ASN A 127 43.31 -55.67 35.96
C ASN A 127 44.79 -55.87 36.38
N LYS A 128 45.50 -54.80 36.76
CA LYS A 128 46.87 -54.91 37.28
C LYS A 128 46.95 -55.76 38.55
N ARG A 129 45.99 -55.62 39.47
CA ARG A 129 45.93 -56.42 40.70
C ARG A 129 45.63 -57.88 40.42
N ILE A 130 44.73 -58.16 39.48
CA ILE A 130 44.43 -59.54 39.03
C ILE A 130 45.69 -60.20 38.48
N PHE A 131 46.40 -59.54 37.56
CA PHE A 131 47.66 -60.09 37.02
C PHE A 131 48.70 -60.39 38.11
N ALA A 132 48.84 -59.52 39.11
CA ALA A 132 49.74 -59.76 40.23
C ALA A 132 49.34 -60.99 41.05
N LEU A 133 48.04 -61.13 41.36
CA LEU A 133 47.51 -62.29 42.09
C LEU A 133 47.62 -63.58 41.30
N GLU A 134 47.36 -63.56 39.99
CA GLU A 134 47.54 -64.73 39.11
C GLU A 134 48.99 -65.23 39.16
N SER A 135 49.96 -64.32 39.05
CA SER A 135 51.39 -64.63 39.23
C SER A 135 51.70 -65.24 40.60
N ASP A 136 51.12 -64.70 41.68
CA ASP A 136 51.33 -65.23 43.03
C ASP A 136 50.74 -66.64 43.21
N VAL A 137 49.54 -66.88 42.67
CA VAL A 137 48.89 -68.21 42.67
C VAL A 137 49.74 -69.23 41.90
N ASP A 138 50.27 -68.86 40.74
CA ASP A 138 51.13 -69.74 39.95
C ASP A 138 52.43 -70.09 40.70
N ARG A 139 52.99 -69.17 41.47
CA ARG A 139 54.15 -69.45 42.35
C ARG A 139 53.82 -70.40 43.49
N LEU A 140 52.61 -70.29 44.07
CA LEU A 140 52.17 -71.18 45.15
C LEU A 140 51.88 -72.60 44.67
N LYS A 141 51.30 -72.77 43.46
CA LYS A 141 51.03 -74.08 42.86
C LYS A 141 52.28 -74.86 42.47
N ASN A 142 53.38 -74.16 42.17
CA ASN A 142 54.65 -74.76 41.72
C ASN A 142 55.65 -75.00 42.87
N LYS A 143 55.20 -74.95 44.13
CA LYS A 143 55.95 -75.40 45.33
C LYS A 143 55.49 -76.78 45.76
#